data_AF-A0A1Z8S1C2-F1
#
_entry.id   AF-A0A1Z8S1C2-F1
#
_cell.length_a   1.000
_cell.length_b   1.000
_cell.length_c   1.000
_cell.angle_alpha   90.00
_cell.angle_beta   90.00
_cell.angle_gamma   90.00
#
_symmetry.space_group_name_H-M   'P 1'
#
loop_
_entity.id
_entity.type
_entity.pdbx_description
1 polymer ?
#
loop_
_entity_poly.entity_id
_entity_poly.type
_entity_poly.pdbx_seq_one_letter_code
_entity_poly.pdbx_strand_id
1 'polypeptide(L)'
;MKIKLGLRGSTDAINHIIIKIDDLMLVTADNLFLVGEENRIKTGKNLIELLDTLSKDHEISVGKNIAKEIERELNLENQELQKFIVDKV
;
A
#
# COMPACT_ATOMS: atom_id res chain seq x y z
N MET A 1 -18.07 2.48 -1.45
CA MET A 1 -16.98 1.47 -1.50
C MET A 1 -15.87 1.95 -0.60
N LYS A 2 -15.42 1.10 0.33
CA LYS A 2 -14.34 1.47 1.27
C LYS A 2 -13.08 0.67 0.95
N ILE A 3 -12.00 1.38 0.67
CA ILE A 3 -10.72 0.76 0.32
C ILE A 3 -9.85 0.68 1.57
N LYS A 4 -9.29 -0.49 1.84
CA LYS A 4 -8.38 -0.73 2.98
C LYS A 4 -7.08 -1.33 2.49
N LEU A 5 -5.98 -0.88 3.08
CA LEU A 5 -4.65 -1.43 2.83
C LEU A 5 -4.24 -2.37 3.96
N GLY A 6 -3.59 -3.46 3.58
CA GLY A 6 -3.04 -4.45 4.48
C GLY A 6 -1.71 -4.97 3.97
N LEU A 7 -0.99 -5.66 4.85
CA LEU A 7 0.29 -6.28 4.57
C LEU A 7 0.21 -7.76 4.89
N ARG A 8 0.90 -8.56 4.08
CA ARG A 8 1.17 -9.96 4.37
C ARG A 8 2.68 -10.16 4.41
N GLY A 9 3.17 -10.61 5.54
CA GLY A 9 4.60 -10.78 5.78
C GLY A 9 4.88 -11.15 7.23
N SER A 10 6.14 -11.04 7.60
CA SER A 10 6.63 -11.16 8.98
C SER A 10 7.10 -9.79 9.48
N THR A 11 7.56 -9.72 10.72
CA THR A 11 8.21 -8.52 11.27
C THR A 11 9.47 -8.11 10.51
N ASP A 12 10.12 -9.07 9.84
CA ASP A 12 11.42 -8.86 9.20
C ASP A 12 11.32 -8.67 7.67
N ALA A 13 10.19 -9.02 7.08
CA ALA A 13 10.00 -9.01 5.63
C ALA A 13 8.53 -8.86 5.24
N ILE A 14 8.26 -7.93 4.32
CA ILE A 14 6.95 -7.77 3.70
C ILE A 14 6.94 -8.56 2.39
N ASN A 15 6.00 -9.50 2.27
CA ASN A 15 5.90 -10.35 1.08
C ASN A 15 4.90 -9.78 0.08
N HIS A 16 3.72 -9.34 0.56
CA HIS A 16 2.68 -8.81 -0.31
C HIS A 16 1.94 -7.64 0.31
N ILE A 17 1.50 -6.73 -0.55
CA ILE A 17 0.53 -5.68 -0.21
C ILE A 17 -0.84 -6.17 -0.60
N ILE A 18 -1.80 -5.95 0.29
CA ILE A 18 -3.20 -6.33 0.13
C ILE A 18 -4.02 -5.05 0.02
N ILE A 19 -4.82 -4.93 -1.04
CA ILE A 19 -5.83 -3.90 -1.20
C ILE A 19 -7.18 -4.58 -1.13
N LYS A 20 -7.93 -4.33 -0.06
CA LYS A 20 -9.29 -4.81 0.10
C LYS A 20 -10.28 -3.75 -0.38
N ILE A 21 -11.14 -4.14 -1.31
CA ILE A 21 -12.17 -3.31 -1.93
C ILE A 21 -13.50 -4.04 -1.74
N ASP A 22 -14.26 -3.67 -0.70
CA ASP A 22 -15.46 -4.39 -0.26
C ASP A 22 -15.21 -5.92 -0.13
N ASP A 23 -15.76 -6.75 -1.02
CA ASP A 23 -15.58 -8.22 -1.03
C ASP A 23 -14.42 -8.69 -1.91
N LEU A 24 -13.80 -7.79 -2.68
CA LEU A 24 -12.66 -8.08 -3.54
C LEU A 24 -11.34 -7.82 -2.79
N MET A 25 -10.35 -8.66 -3.09
CA MET A 25 -9.00 -8.52 -2.56
C MET A 25 -8.00 -8.57 -3.71
N LEU A 26 -7.25 -7.49 -3.88
CA LEU A 26 -6.09 -7.43 -4.76
C LEU A 26 -4.84 -7.67 -3.93
N VAL A 27 -3.93 -8.49 -4.45
CA VAL A 27 -2.66 -8.83 -3.79
C VAL A 27 -1.56 -8.65 -4.82
N THR A 28 -0.41 -8.10 -4.41
CA THR A 28 0.75 -8.01 -5.30
C THR A 28 1.13 -9.41 -5.82
N ALA A 29 1.32 -9.52 -7.13
CA ALA A 29 1.64 -10.80 -7.78
C ALA A 29 3.01 -11.32 -7.33
N ASP A 30 4.00 -10.42 -7.29
CA ASP A 30 5.35 -10.74 -6.87
C ASP A 30 5.51 -10.65 -5.35
N ASN A 31 6.45 -11.44 -4.83
CA ASN A 31 6.90 -11.35 -3.46
C ASN A 31 7.89 -10.17 -3.32
N LEU A 32 7.47 -9.11 -2.63
CA LEU A 32 8.22 -7.86 -2.47
C LEU A 32 9.59 -8.07 -1.81
N PHE A 33 9.71 -9.04 -0.90
CA PHE A 33 10.99 -9.38 -0.27
C PHE A 33 12.00 -9.98 -1.27
N LEU A 34 11.52 -10.74 -2.26
CA LEU A 34 12.38 -11.41 -3.25
C LEU A 34 12.59 -10.57 -4.51
N VAL A 35 11.80 -9.52 -4.69
CA VAL A 35 11.85 -8.71 -5.90
C VAL A 35 12.94 -7.65 -5.79
N GLY A 36 13.60 -7.33 -6.90
CA GLY A 36 14.63 -6.29 -6.95
C GLY A 36 14.07 -4.89 -6.66
N GLU A 37 14.94 -3.97 -6.26
CA GLU A 37 14.58 -2.59 -5.89
C GLU A 37 13.81 -1.85 -6.99
N GLU A 38 14.21 -2.00 -8.26
CA GLU A 38 13.51 -1.38 -9.40
C GLU A 38 12.03 -1.78 -9.46
N ASN A 39 11.73 -3.06 -9.21
CA ASN A 39 10.37 -3.57 -9.22
C ASN A 39 9.59 -3.13 -7.98
N ARG A 40 10.24 -2.99 -6.82
CA ARG A 40 9.61 -2.40 -5.62
C ARG A 40 9.22 -0.94 -5.88
N ILE A 41 10.12 -0.14 -6.44
CA ILE A 41 9.85 1.26 -6.82
C ILE A 41 8.69 1.34 -7.82
N LYS A 42 8.70 0.49 -8.86
CA LYS A 42 7.62 0.43 -9.84
C LYS A 42 6.28 0.05 -9.20
N THR A 43 6.29 -0.92 -8.29
CA THR A 43 5.10 -1.33 -7.53
C THR A 43 4.58 -0.19 -6.65
N GLY A 44 5.48 0.55 -6.00
CA GLY A 44 5.15 1.77 -5.25
C GLY A 44 4.42 2.81 -6.10
N LYS A 45 5.02 3.21 -7.22
CA LYS A 45 4.41 4.20 -8.13
C LYS A 45 3.03 3.77 -8.61
N ASN A 46 2.89 2.51 -9.04
CA ASN A 46 1.62 1.96 -9.50
C ASN A 46 0.56 1.93 -8.39
N LEU A 47 0.95 1.59 -7.15
CA LEU A 47 0.05 1.60 -6.00
C LEU A 47 -0.47 3.01 -5.73
N ILE A 48 0.41 4.02 -5.72
CA ILE A 48 0.03 5.41 -5.47
C ILE A 48 -0.90 5.94 -6.55
N GLU A 49 -0.59 5.69 -7.82
CA GLU A 49 -1.44 6.10 -8.95
C GLU A 49 -2.83 5.44 -8.88
N LEU A 50 -2.89 4.16 -8.51
CA LEU A 50 -4.14 3.45 -8.28
C LEU A 50 -4.95 4.10 -7.15
N LEU A 51 -4.33 4.37 -6.01
CA LEU A 51 -5.01 4.96 -4.86
C LEU A 51 -5.45 6.40 -5.16
N ASP A 52 -4.62 7.20 -5.83
CA ASP A 52 -4.99 8.56 -6.23
C ASP A 52 -6.16 8.57 -7.19
N THR A 53 -6.21 7.63 -8.12
CA THR A 53 -7.35 7.48 -9.03
C THR A 53 -8.61 7.10 -8.27
N LEU A 54 -8.53 6.10 -7.39
CA LEU A 54 -9.69 5.62 -6.63
C LEU A 54 -10.18 6.61 -5.57
N SER A 55 -9.28 7.44 -5.03
CA SER A 55 -9.62 8.42 -3.99
C SER A 55 -10.56 9.54 -4.46
N LYS A 56 -10.72 9.72 -5.78
CA LYS A 56 -11.62 10.72 -6.37
C LYS A 56 -13.08 10.38 -6.10
N ASP A 57 -13.41 9.09 -6.14
CA ASP A 57 -14.78 8.58 -6.08
C ASP A 57 -15.04 7.76 -4.80
N HIS A 58 -13.99 7.41 -4.05
CA HIS A 58 -14.06 6.45 -2.95
C HIS A 58 -13.23 6.86 -1.73
N GLU A 59 -13.72 6.48 -0.54
CA GLU A 59 -12.99 6.67 0.71
C GLU A 59 -11.91 5.59 0.87
N ILE A 60 -10.67 6.05 1.05
CA ILE A 60 -9.51 5.19 1.33
C ILE A 60 -9.14 5.33 2.80
N SER A 61 -8.97 4.19 3.46
CA SER A 61 -8.59 4.12 4.86
C SER A 61 -7.34 3.26 5.03
N VAL A 62 -6.25 3.90 5.45
CA VAL A 62 -4.98 3.24 5.72
C VAL A 62 -4.63 3.39 7.21
N GLY A 63 -4.23 2.28 7.84
CA GLY A 63 -3.71 2.34 9.21
C GLY A 63 -2.31 2.97 9.23
N LYS A 64 -2.02 3.80 10.23
CA LYS A 64 -0.74 4.56 10.31
C LYS A 64 0.51 3.67 10.23
N ASN A 65 0.51 2.53 10.92
CA ASN A 65 1.64 1.60 10.88
C ASN A 65 1.78 0.95 9.50
N ILE A 66 0.66 0.60 8.87
CA ILE A 66 0.64 -0.01 7.53
C ILE A 66 1.19 0.96 6.48
N ALA A 67 0.78 2.23 6.51
CA ALA A 67 1.29 3.25 5.60
C ALA A 67 2.82 3.35 5.67
N LYS A 68 3.38 3.43 6.89
CA LYS A 68 4.83 3.54 7.11
C LYS A 68 5.60 2.33 6.61
N GLU A 69 5.11 1.13 6.91
CA GLU A 69 5.76 -0.11 6.48
C GLU A 69 5.74 -0.26 4.95
N ILE A 70 4.63 0.10 4.29
CA ILE A 70 4.55 0.10 2.82
C ILE A 70 5.48 1.15 2.21
N GLU A 71 5.51 2.37 2.75
CA GLU A 71 6.41 3.42 2.26
C GLU A 71 7.87 2.99 2.35
N ARG A 72 8.26 2.36 3.47
CA ARG A 72 9.60 1.83 3.69
C ARG A 72 9.95 0.72 2.69
N GLU A 73 9.07 -0.25 2.50
CA GLU A 73 9.34 -1.40 1.64
C GLU A 73 9.42 -1.02 0.16
N LEU A 74 8.51 -0.15 -0.28
CA LEU A 74 8.45 0.28 -1.68
C LEU A 74 9.40 1.43 -2.02
N ASN A 75 10.20 1.87 -1.04
CA ASN A 75 11.09 3.03 -1.15
C ASN A 75 10.33 4.29 -1.64
N LEU A 76 9.14 4.51 -1.10
CA LEU A 76 8.32 5.68 -1.40
C LEU A 76 8.79 6.86 -0.54
N GLU A 77 9.27 7.90 -1.20
CA GLU A 77 9.63 9.16 -0.57
C GLU A 77 8.40 10.08 -0.49
N ASN A 78 8.39 11.05 0.44
CA ASN A 78 7.36 12.10 0.54
C ASN A 78 6.02 11.75 1.21
N GLN A 79 5.95 10.72 2.05
CA GLN A 79 4.75 10.48 2.86
C GLN A 79 3.48 10.28 2.01
N GLU A 80 3.62 9.67 0.83
CA GLU A 80 2.54 9.55 -0.17
C GLU A 80 1.33 8.74 0.31
N LEU A 81 1.49 7.84 1.27
CA LEU A 81 0.38 7.11 1.89
C LEU A 81 -0.17 7.80 3.14
N GLN A 82 0.57 8.73 3.75
CA GLN A 82 0.13 9.43 4.97
C GLN A 82 -1.16 10.23 4.74
N LYS A 83 -1.40 10.71 3.51
CA LYS A 83 -2.63 11.47 3.17
C LYS A 83 -3.91 10.64 3.38
N PHE A 84 -3.83 9.31 3.29
CA PHE A 84 -4.95 8.37 3.42
C PHE A 84 -5.10 7.76 4.82
N ILE A 85 -4.32 8.23 5.80
CA ILE A 85 -4.43 7.76 7.19
C ILE A 85 -5.72 8.28 7.80
N VAL A 86 -6.50 7.36 8.39
CA VAL A 86 -7.76 7.65 9.07
C VAL A 86 -7.55 8.12 10.52
N ASP A 87 -6.47 7.69 11.16
CA ASP A 87 -6.10 8.07 12.54
C ASP A 87 -5.28 9.37 12.57
N LYS A 88 -5.77 10.43 11.92
CA LYS A 88 -5.21 11.79 12.05
C LYS A 88 -5.69 12.40 13.37
N VAL A 89 -5.18 11.90 14.49
CA VAL A 89 -5.34 12.52 15.82
C VAL A 89 -4.03 13.20 16.20
#